data_AF-A0A1C5G1X4-F1
#
_entry.id   AF-A0A1C5G1X4-F1
#
_cell.length_a   1.000
_cell.length_b   1.000
_cell.length_c   1.000
_cell.angle_alpha   90.00
_cell.angle_beta   90.00
_cell.angle_gamma   90.00
#
_symmetry.space_group_name_H-M   'P 1'
#
loop_
_entity.id
_entity.type
_entity.pdbx_description
1 polymer ?
#
loop_
_entity_poly.entity_id
_entity_poly.type
_entity_poly.pdbx_seq_one_letter_code
_entity_poly.pdbx_strand_id
1 'polypeptide(L)' 'MSTTDAATFWDGVYAARPAAGAPRPNARLTETVTGLPPGDALDLGCGDGGDALWLAGPGGEG' A
#
# COMPACT_ATOMS: atom_id res chain seq x y z
N MET A 1 -0.22 26.87 -14.49
CA MET A 1 -0.63 25.77 -13.59
C MET A 1 0.64 25.35 -12.87
N SER A 2 0.80 25.75 -11.60
CA SER A 2 2.00 25.36 -10.85
C SER A 2 1.81 23.87 -10.54
N THR A 3 2.54 23.02 -11.26
CA THR A 3 2.70 21.62 -10.90
C THR A 3 3.42 21.65 -9.56
N THR A 4 2.68 21.62 -8.45
CA THR A 4 3.29 21.22 -7.19
C THR A 4 4.00 19.91 -7.49
N ASP A 5 5.30 19.90 -7.27
CA ASP A 5 6.12 18.71 -7.41
C ASP A 5 5.38 17.55 -6.72
N ALA A 6 5.11 16.47 -7.47
CA ALA A 6 4.25 15.39 -7.02
C ALA A 6 4.78 14.76 -5.72
N ALA A 7 6.11 14.73 -5.55
CA ALA A 7 6.73 14.31 -4.30
C ALA A 7 6.36 15.25 -3.16
N THR A 8 6.60 16.55 -3.31
CA THR A 8 6.21 17.57 -2.32
C THR A 8 4.73 17.51 -1.96
N PHE A 9 3.83 17.29 -2.93
CA PHE A 9 2.39 17.16 -2.66
C PHE A 9 2.08 15.93 -1.79
N TRP A 10 2.58 14.75 -2.17
CA TRP A 10 2.31 13.52 -1.42
C TRP A 10 2.99 13.51 -0.06
N ASP A 11 4.21 14.02 0.06
CA ASP A 11 4.90 14.18 1.35
C ASP A 11 4.07 15.02 2.31
N GLY A 12 3.49 16.14 1.83
CA GLY A 12 2.58 16.96 2.61
C GLY A 12 1.31 16.21 3.05
N VAL A 13 0.72 15.40 2.16
CA VAL A 13 -0.43 14.55 2.50
C VAL A 13 -0.09 13.54 3.60
N TYR A 14 1.05 12.86 3.50
CA TYR A 14 1.48 11.88 4.51
C TYR A 14 1.87 12.55 5.84
N ALA A 15 2.55 13.70 5.80
CA ALA A 15 2.92 14.45 7.00
C ALA A 15 1.71 15.00 7.77
N ALA A 16 0.60 15.32 7.08
CA ALA A 16 -0.62 15.82 7.69
C ALA A 16 -1.52 14.72 8.29
N ARG A 17 -1.24 13.44 8.03
CA ARG A 17 -2.03 12.34 8.59
C ARG A 17 -1.71 12.14 10.07
N PRO A 18 -2.69 11.69 10.88
CA PRO A 18 -2.39 11.14 12.20
C PRO A 18 -1.37 10.02 12.07
N ALA A 19 -0.58 9.79 13.13
CA ALA A 19 0.35 8.67 13.18
C ALA A 19 -0.36 7.38 12.75
N ALA A 20 0.16 6.76 11.69
CA ALA A 20 -0.40 5.53 11.17
C ALA A 20 -0.31 4.45 12.25
N GLY A 21 -1.40 3.70 12.44
CA GLY A 21 -1.34 2.45 13.19
C GLY A 21 -0.55 1.39 12.40
N ALA A 22 -0.59 0.14 12.87
CA ALA A 22 -0.01 -0.96 12.10
C ALA A 22 -0.57 -0.96 10.65
N PRO A 23 0.28 -1.02 9.62
CA PRO A 23 -0.16 -1.06 8.23
C PRO A 23 -1.13 -2.23 8.02
N ARG A 24 -2.24 -1.97 7.33
CA ARG A 24 -3.24 -3.00 7.00
C ARG A 24 -3.45 -3.05 5.49
N PRO A 25 -3.66 -4.24 4.91
CA PRO A 25 -3.97 -4.34 3.51
C PRO A 25 -5.33 -3.69 3.21
N ASN A 26 -5.49 -3.24 1.97
CA ASN A 26 -6.75 -2.85 1.41
C ASN A 26 -7.65 -4.09 1.26
N ALA A 27 -8.89 -4.00 1.74
CA ALA A 27 -9.85 -5.10 1.63
C ALA A 27 -10.03 -5.57 0.17
N ARG A 28 -10.02 -4.64 -0.79
CA ARG A 28 -10.16 -4.96 -2.22
C ARG A 28 -8.95 -5.70 -2.77
N LEU A 29 -7.75 -5.41 -2.26
CA LEU A 29 -6.56 -6.18 -2.61
C LEU A 29 -6.75 -7.62 -2.15
N THR A 30 -7.02 -7.83 -0.86
CA THR A 30 -7.24 -9.17 -0.30
C THR A 30 -8.31 -9.94 -1.06
N GLU A 31 -9.47 -9.33 -1.34
CA GLU A 31 -10.55 -9.95 -2.12
C GLU A 31 -10.12 -10.37 -3.54
N THR A 32 -9.29 -9.56 -4.20
CA THR A 32 -8.89 -9.79 -5.59
C THR A 32 -7.82 -10.88 -5.71
N VAL A 33 -6.89 -10.94 -4.75
CA VAL A 33 -5.73 -11.83 -4.82
C VAL A 33 -5.98 -13.18 -4.14
N THR A 34 -7.03 -13.30 -3.32
CA THR A 34 -7.39 -14.57 -2.68
C THR A 34 -7.61 -15.66 -3.73
N GLY A 35 -6.83 -16.74 -3.66
CA GLY A 35 -6.92 -17.88 -4.57
C GLY A 35 -6.13 -17.75 -5.87
N LEU A 36 -5.36 -16.67 -6.04
CA LEU A 36 -4.31 -16.63 -7.06
C LEU A 36 -3.11 -17.46 -6.58
N PRO A 37 -2.43 -18.20 -7.47
CA PRO A 37 -1.19 -18.87 -7.09
C PRO A 37 -0.16 -17.82 -6.62
N PRO A 38 0.63 -18.12 -5.57
CA PRO A 38 1.70 -17.23 -5.12
C PRO A 38 2.66 -16.87 -6.25
N GLY A 39 3.17 -15.64 -6.21
CA GLY A 39 4.10 -15.12 -7.21
C GLY A 39 4.60 -13.73 -6.86
N ASP A 40 5.32 -13.11 -7.80
CA ASP A 40 5.86 -11.77 -7.62
C ASP A 40 4.76 -10.70 -7.72
N ALA A 41 4.80 -9.72 -6.81
CA ALA A 41 3.87 -8.60 -6.77
C ALA A 41 4.60 -7.26 -6.75
N LEU A 42 3.99 -6.25 -7.39
CA LEU A 42 4.45 -4.86 -7.39
C LEU A 42 3.33 -3.95 -6.84
N ASP A 43 3.60 -3.26 -5.74
CA ASP A 43 2.70 -2.29 -5.13
C ASP A 43 3.11 -0.85 -5.50
N LEU A 44 2.34 -0.23 -6.41
CA LEU A 44 2.61 1.12 -6.91
C LEU A 44 1.91 2.17 -6.04
N GLY A 45 2.70 3.08 -5.46
CA GLY A 45 2.16 4.08 -4.55
C GLY A 45 1.78 3.49 -3.19
N CYS A 46 2.58 2.54 -2.70
CA CYS A 46 2.33 1.71 -1.51
C CYS A 46 2.05 2.47 -0.21
N GLY A 47 2.37 3.76 -0.13
CA GLY A 47 2.15 4.56 1.06
C GLY A 47 2.86 4.01 2.27
N ASP A 48 2.10 3.69 3.32
CA ASP A 48 2.61 3.07 4.55
C ASP A 48 2.92 1.56 4.38
N GLY A 49 2.71 0.99 3.18
CA GLY A 49 3.13 -0.36 2.82
C GLY A 49 2.20 -1.49 3.27
N GLY A 50 0.93 -1.20 3.60
CA GLY A 50 0.00 -2.20 4.13
C GLY A 50 -0.23 -3.41 3.21
N ASP A 51 -0.35 -3.16 1.90
CA ASP A 51 -0.53 -4.23 0.90
C ASP A 51 0.78 -4.99 0.67
N ALA A 52 1.88 -4.28 0.41
CA ALA A 52 3.20 -4.88 0.23
C ALA A 52 3.64 -5.78 1.40
N LEU A 53 3.46 -5.31 2.65
CA LEU A 53 3.82 -6.08 3.85
C LEU A 53 2.94 -7.32 4.02
N TRP A 54 1.64 -7.21 3.68
CA TRP A 54 0.73 -8.35 3.76
C TRP A 54 1.02 -9.40 2.70
N LEU A 55 1.28 -8.99 1.46
CA LEU A 55 1.65 -9.87 0.34
C LEU A 55 2.98 -10.60 0.56
N ALA A 56 3.95 -9.95 1.20
CA ALA A 56 5.23 -10.57 1.55
C ALA A 56 5.17 -11.45 2.81
N GLY A 57 4.12 -11.30 3.61
CA GLY A 57 3.91 -12.04 4.85
C GLY A 57 3.03 -13.28 4.66
N PRO A 58 2.89 -14.11 5.71
CA PRO A 58 2.08 -15.33 5.67
C PRO A 58 0.57 -15.08 5.43
N GLY A 59 0.13 -13.82 5.42
CA GLY A 59 -1.23 -13.45 5.05
C GLY A 59 -1.50 -13.50 3.54
N GLY A 60 -0.47 -13.34 2.71
CA GLY A 60 -0.57 -13.39 1.24
C GLY A 60 -0.38 -14.80 0.63
N GLU A 61 -0.05 -15.80 1.44
CA GLU A 61 0.10 -17.20 1.02
C GLU A 61 -1.25 -17.92 1.04
N GLY A 62 -2.16 -17.58 0.12
CA GLY A 62 -3.52 -18.15 0.06
C GLY A 62 -3.96 -18.58 -1.34
#